data_AF-A0A964Q6W3-F1
#
_entry.id   AF-A0A964Q6W3-F1
#
_cell.length_a   1.000
_cell.length_b   1.000
_cell.length_c   1.000
_cell.angle_alpha   90.00
_cell.angle_beta   90.00
_cell.angle_gamma   90.00
#
_symmetry.space_group_name_H-M   'P 1'
#
loop_
_entity.id
_entity.type
_entity.pdbx_description
1 polymer ?
#
loop_
_entity_poly.entity_id
_entity_poly.type
_entity_poly.pdbx_seq_one_letter_code
_entity_poly.pdbx_strand_id
1 'polypeptide(L)'
;MRVGYTKPFSFTALRSVSGSPRSANFLLVSKVSVEFMKSFGNLMVVPFQSRYNGHSMSPRSEVVVDLAAVDHNVSVIRAALDPSVRLGLVLKSDAYGLGAARLARRVAGRADFLVVYGIEEAEVVGVADPSTSVIALMPVREIDRGGIAHSMWLKGQLHLSAHDGEQVESLSACAADFGALLPLHLEIDTGLGRGGCLPTDATKIAARIRSDKNLRLAGVFTHFANAGGSETATDQQRKMFEAWCKNSALPADCVVHSASTFAAIRDPRFHHHMIRVGLAWTGLAFEGTRDGRFMEFTKKLRPVFSWRSSFVQVRTVPAGTAVGYGSRWKCEKTSRIGLVPVGYGDGYPLLPMNPVTRRPLGVERRMVRVEVVEHGQAIWMNAPVVGAISMDQIAVDLSELPDALATNWNHAPVELISSDCSAPNHAARVASMTGHHAYELLCRIPARVPRKFVEPMVSELPSLDSSQAPTNAISQAS
;
A
#
# COMPACT_ATOMS: atom_id res chain seq x y z
N MET A 1 -33.27 50.97 -11.20
CA MET A 1 -33.43 49.97 -12.29
C MET A 1 -33.14 48.60 -11.68
N ARG A 2 -34.13 47.81 -11.21
CA ARG A 2 -34.90 46.78 -11.95
C ARG A 2 -33.98 45.93 -12.85
N VAL A 3 -33.85 44.60 -12.73
CA VAL A 3 -34.83 43.49 -12.66
C VAL A 3 -34.12 42.27 -11.98
N GLY A 4 -34.65 41.45 -11.05
CA GLY A 4 -35.80 40.50 -11.06
C GLY A 4 -35.33 39.11 -11.57
N TYR A 5 -35.34 37.98 -10.85
CA TYR A 5 -36.43 37.12 -10.30
C TYR A 5 -35.78 36.06 -9.35
N THR A 6 -36.18 35.77 -8.08
CA THR A 6 -37.32 34.99 -7.50
C THR A 6 -37.53 33.58 -8.11
N LYS A 7 -37.72 32.44 -7.41
CA LYS A 7 -37.94 32.00 -6.00
C LYS A 7 -37.69 30.45 -5.91
N PRO A 8 -37.59 29.83 -4.71
CA PRO A 8 -37.40 28.39 -4.51
C PRO A 8 -38.72 27.62 -4.27
N PHE A 9 -38.70 26.29 -4.48
CA PHE A 9 -39.80 25.36 -4.15
C PHE A 9 -39.56 24.66 -2.80
N SER A 10 -40.59 24.67 -1.96
CA SER A 10 -40.79 23.85 -0.76
C SER A 10 -42.13 23.14 -0.94
N PHE A 11 -42.26 21.88 -0.51
CA PHE A 11 -43.56 21.34 -0.13
C PHE A 11 -43.47 20.31 0.99
N THR A 12 -44.52 20.41 1.81
CA THR A 12 -44.75 19.93 3.18
C THR A 12 -45.29 18.49 3.22
N ALA A 13 -45.13 17.88 4.40
CA ALA A 13 -45.64 16.56 4.81
C ALA A 13 -47.18 16.42 4.84
N LEU A 14 -47.66 15.17 4.78
CA LEU A 14 -49.00 14.76 5.24
C LEU A 14 -48.92 13.39 5.95
N ARG A 15 -49.66 13.29 7.07
CA ARG A 15 -49.78 12.15 7.99
C ARG A 15 -50.97 11.23 7.64
N SER A 16 -50.75 9.93 7.86
CA SER A 16 -51.63 8.81 8.32
C SER A 16 -53.15 8.78 8.06
N VAL A 17 -53.64 7.63 7.56
CA VAL A 17 -54.83 6.91 8.10
C VAL A 17 -54.65 5.38 7.94
N SER A 18 -55.13 4.65 8.95
CA SER A 18 -55.14 3.20 9.23
C SER A 18 -56.03 2.31 8.35
N GLY A 19 -55.71 1.00 8.29
CA GLY A 19 -56.70 -0.07 8.11
C GLY A 19 -56.26 -1.26 7.25
N SER A 20 -56.15 -2.46 7.84
CA SER A 20 -56.17 -3.76 7.12
C SER A 20 -57.62 -4.27 7.06
N PRO A 21 -58.05 -5.10 6.06
CA PRO A 21 -57.67 -6.52 6.09
C PRO A 21 -57.52 -7.24 4.71
N ARG A 22 -56.67 -8.28 4.75
CA ARG A 22 -56.68 -9.58 4.03
C ARG A 22 -57.12 -9.70 2.54
N SER A 23 -56.23 -10.42 1.84
CA SER A 23 -56.44 -11.44 0.79
C SER A 23 -56.48 -11.03 -0.69
N ALA A 24 -55.79 -11.86 -1.48
CA ALA A 24 -55.69 -11.89 -2.94
C ALA A 24 -54.84 -10.79 -3.61
N ASN A 25 -53.53 -11.07 -3.77
CA ASN A 25 -52.75 -10.84 -5.00
C ASN A 25 -51.29 -11.27 -4.75
N PHE A 26 -51.10 -12.55 -4.43
CA PHE A 26 -49.83 -13.23 -4.60
C PHE A 26 -49.86 -13.88 -5.99
N LEU A 27 -48.75 -13.81 -6.73
CA LEU A 27 -48.57 -14.18 -8.15
C LEU A 27 -48.95 -13.11 -9.19
N LEU A 28 -48.20 -12.01 -9.26
CA LEU A 28 -47.79 -11.42 -10.55
C LEU A 28 -46.68 -10.34 -10.45
N VAL A 29 -45.65 -10.50 -9.60
CA VAL A 29 -44.53 -9.53 -9.55
C VAL A 29 -43.13 -10.20 -9.56
N SER A 30 -43.04 -11.53 -9.73
CA SER A 30 -41.76 -12.25 -9.66
C SER A 30 -41.06 -12.49 -11.00
N LYS A 31 -41.52 -11.91 -12.12
CA LYS A 31 -40.85 -12.09 -13.44
C LYS A 31 -40.34 -10.82 -14.12
N VAL A 32 -40.79 -9.63 -13.74
CA VAL A 32 -40.34 -8.38 -14.39
C VAL A 32 -39.10 -7.77 -13.70
N SER A 33 -38.80 -8.15 -12.46
CA SER A 33 -37.64 -7.61 -11.73
C SER A 33 -36.31 -8.32 -12.01
N VAL A 34 -36.31 -9.50 -12.63
CA VAL A 34 -35.08 -10.28 -12.92
C VAL A 34 -34.48 -9.95 -14.29
N GLU A 35 -35.30 -9.51 -15.25
CA GLU A 35 -34.81 -9.03 -16.56
C GLU A 35 -34.36 -7.57 -16.52
N PHE A 36 -34.95 -6.74 -15.65
CA PHE A 36 -34.54 -5.33 -15.49
C PHE A 36 -33.21 -5.16 -14.72
N MET A 37 -32.85 -6.13 -13.87
CA MET A 37 -31.55 -6.12 -13.14
C MET A 37 -30.38 -6.71 -13.93
N LYS A 38 -30.62 -7.40 -15.06
CA LYS A 38 -29.54 -7.92 -15.93
C LYS A 38 -28.91 -6.87 -16.84
N SER A 39 -29.53 -5.69 -17.00
CA SER A 39 -29.05 -4.63 -17.90
C SER A 39 -28.11 -3.59 -17.28
N PHE A 40 -27.78 -3.66 -15.99
CA PHE A 40 -26.86 -2.71 -15.33
C PHE A 40 -25.64 -3.36 -14.64
N GLY A 41 -25.42 -4.66 -14.83
CA GLY A 41 -24.32 -5.42 -14.22
C GLY A 41 -22.92 -5.23 -14.83
N ASN A 42 -22.71 -4.26 -15.72
CA ASN A 42 -21.43 -4.08 -16.41
C ASN A 42 -20.95 -2.61 -16.47
N LEU A 43 -21.20 -1.82 -15.43
CA LEU A 43 -20.41 -0.62 -15.20
C LEU A 43 -19.15 -0.98 -14.39
N MET A 44 -18.30 -1.84 -14.97
CA MET A 44 -16.88 -1.81 -14.62
C MET A 44 -16.41 -0.40 -14.93
N VAL A 45 -15.73 0.24 -13.99
CA VAL A 45 -14.75 1.28 -14.32
C VAL A 45 -13.65 0.56 -15.10
N VAL A 46 -13.88 0.42 -16.41
CA VAL A 46 -12.84 -0.03 -17.34
C VAL A 46 -11.78 1.07 -17.30
N PRO A 47 -10.54 0.80 -16.87
CA PRO A 47 -9.49 1.79 -17.01
C PRO A 47 -9.44 2.16 -18.50
N PHE A 48 -9.38 3.45 -18.81
CA PHE A 48 -9.28 3.97 -20.17
C PHE A 48 -7.98 3.45 -20.81
N GLN A 49 -7.99 2.21 -21.26
CA GLN A 49 -7.01 1.65 -22.17
C GLN A 49 -7.41 2.18 -23.53
N SER A 50 -6.69 3.22 -23.97
CA SER A 50 -6.69 3.72 -25.33
C SER A 50 -6.41 2.56 -26.30
N ARG A 51 -7.45 1.86 -26.77
CA ARG A 51 -7.37 0.94 -27.90
C ARG A 51 -7.51 1.77 -29.18
N TYR A 52 -6.38 2.15 -29.76
CA TYR A 52 -6.30 2.55 -31.16
C TYR A 52 -5.53 1.45 -31.90
N ASN A 53 -6.16 0.84 -32.92
CA ASN A 53 -5.58 -0.09 -33.90
C ASN A 53 -4.66 -1.22 -33.39
N GLY A 54 -5.25 -2.29 -32.84
CA GLY A 54 -4.70 -3.67 -32.90
C GLY A 54 -3.35 -3.96 -32.22
N HIS A 55 -2.63 -2.94 -31.74
CA HIS A 55 -1.39 -3.04 -31.01
C HIS A 55 -1.69 -2.59 -29.58
N SER A 56 -1.45 -3.48 -28.61
CA SER A 56 -1.47 -3.09 -27.20
C SER A 56 -0.38 -2.05 -26.99
N MET A 57 -0.72 -0.76 -27.00
CA MET A 57 0.23 0.28 -26.64
C MET A 57 0.69 0.02 -25.20
N SER A 58 1.99 -0.12 -25.01
CA SER A 58 2.59 -0.10 -23.68
C SER A 58 2.06 1.13 -22.92
N PRO A 59 1.65 1.00 -21.65
CA PRO A 59 1.16 2.14 -20.90
C PRO A 59 2.18 3.27 -20.91
N ARG A 60 1.70 4.51 -21.04
CA ARG A 60 2.55 5.71 -21.12
C ARG A 60 3.41 5.89 -19.87
N SER A 61 2.97 5.35 -18.73
CA SER A 61 3.61 5.36 -17.42
C SER A 61 3.12 4.17 -16.62
N GLU A 62 3.98 3.49 -15.87
CA GLU A 62 3.64 2.31 -15.07
C GLU A 62 4.50 2.20 -13.80
N VAL A 63 3.92 1.66 -12.73
CA VAL A 63 4.67 1.22 -11.54
C VAL A 63 5.01 -0.25 -11.73
N VAL A 64 6.29 -0.57 -11.81
CA VAL A 64 6.77 -1.95 -11.88
C VAL A 64 6.98 -2.47 -10.47
N VAL A 65 6.35 -3.59 -10.12
CA VAL A 65 6.44 -4.24 -8.80
C VAL A 65 7.17 -5.57 -8.93
N ASP A 66 8.32 -5.69 -8.27
CA ASP A 66 9.16 -6.90 -8.28
C ASP A 66 8.69 -7.88 -7.19
N LEU A 67 8.05 -8.96 -7.62
CA LEU A 67 7.54 -10.00 -6.73
C LEU A 67 8.64 -10.87 -6.11
N ALA A 68 9.83 -10.96 -6.72
CA ALA A 68 10.97 -11.63 -6.09
C ALA A 68 11.58 -10.77 -4.98
N ALA A 69 11.61 -9.45 -5.14
CA ALA A 69 12.02 -8.55 -4.08
C ALA A 69 11.06 -8.62 -2.87
N VAL A 70 9.75 -8.71 -3.12
CA VAL A 70 8.75 -8.93 -2.05
C VAL A 70 9.03 -10.23 -1.30
N ASP A 71 9.17 -11.34 -2.02
CA ASP A 71 9.50 -12.64 -1.45
C ASP A 71 10.77 -12.62 -0.61
N HIS A 72 11.83 -12.04 -1.17
CA HIS A 72 13.13 -11.88 -0.53
C HIS A 72 13.00 -11.09 0.77
N ASN A 73 12.31 -9.94 0.73
CA ASN A 73 12.16 -9.09 1.91
C ASN A 73 11.35 -9.77 3.02
N VAL A 74 10.25 -10.45 2.68
CA VAL A 74 9.47 -11.22 3.66
C VAL A 74 10.32 -12.32 4.30
N SER A 75 11.13 -13.03 3.50
CA SER A 75 12.06 -14.04 4.01
C SER A 75 13.16 -13.45 4.89
N VAL A 76 13.74 -12.32 4.51
CA VAL A 76 14.77 -11.63 5.30
C VAL A 76 14.20 -11.17 6.65
N ILE A 77 12.99 -10.61 6.65
CA ILE A 77 12.30 -10.19 7.88
C ILE A 77 12.03 -11.42 8.75
N ARG A 78 11.51 -12.52 8.17
CA ARG A 78 11.25 -13.76 8.91
C ARG A 78 12.51 -14.32 9.55
N ALA A 79 13.62 -14.39 8.82
CA ALA A 79 14.90 -14.90 9.32
C ALA A 79 15.53 -14.01 10.40
N ALA A 80 15.15 -12.74 10.49
CA ALA A 80 15.65 -11.82 11.51
C ALA A 80 14.88 -11.90 12.85
N LEU A 81 13.70 -12.50 12.87
CA LEU A 81 12.90 -12.63 14.09
C LEU A 81 13.19 -13.91 14.84
N ASP A 82 12.95 -13.87 16.15
CA ASP A 82 12.80 -15.10 16.92
C ASP A 82 11.63 -15.93 16.33
N PRO A 83 11.77 -17.26 16.18
CA PRO A 83 10.74 -18.11 15.60
C PRO A 83 9.37 -18.05 16.29
N SER A 84 9.32 -17.65 17.57
CA SER A 84 8.08 -17.49 18.33
C SER A 84 7.32 -16.20 17.99
N VAL A 85 7.97 -15.23 17.34
CA VAL A 85 7.38 -13.92 17.00
C VAL A 85 6.64 -14.00 15.67
N ARG A 86 5.33 -13.77 15.71
CA ARG A 86 4.47 -13.76 14.54
C ARG A 86 4.72 -12.54 13.64
N LEU A 87 4.46 -12.70 12.34
CA LEU A 87 4.49 -11.65 11.32
C LEU A 87 3.08 -11.15 10.99
N GLY A 88 2.79 -9.91 11.37
CA GLY A 88 1.73 -9.14 10.75
C GLY A 88 2.28 -8.38 9.54
N LEU A 89 1.89 -8.74 8.32
CA LEU A 89 2.25 -8.02 7.11
C LEU A 89 1.20 -6.95 6.81
N VAL A 90 1.59 -5.68 6.87
CA VAL A 90 0.66 -4.55 6.69
C VAL A 90 0.47 -4.26 5.20
N LEU A 91 -0.76 -4.42 4.71
CA LEU A 91 -1.18 -4.24 3.31
C LEU A 91 -2.29 -3.18 3.14
N LYS A 92 -2.47 -2.29 4.12
CA LYS A 92 -3.43 -1.18 4.03
C LYS A 92 -3.12 -0.21 2.87
N SER A 93 -4.11 0.59 2.50
CA SER A 93 -4.06 1.56 1.41
C SER A 93 -3.60 0.92 0.10
N ASP A 94 -4.24 -0.18 -0.29
CA ASP A 94 -3.87 -0.99 -1.46
C ASP A 94 -2.40 -1.45 -1.44
N ALA A 95 -1.92 -1.90 -0.27
CA ALA A 95 -0.52 -2.20 0.00
C ALA A 95 0.41 -1.03 -0.36
N TYR A 96 0.07 0.15 0.17
CA TYR A 96 0.73 1.42 -0.16
C TYR A 96 0.65 1.74 -1.66
N GLY A 97 -0.48 1.45 -2.31
CA GLY A 97 -0.68 1.66 -3.74
C GLY A 97 0.11 0.71 -4.64
N LEU A 98 0.53 -0.45 -4.16
CA LEU A 98 1.25 -1.46 -4.95
C LEU A 98 0.34 -2.59 -5.44
N GLY A 99 -0.92 -2.64 -4.99
CA GLY A 99 -1.89 -3.68 -5.36
C GLY A 99 -2.03 -4.76 -4.29
N ALA A 100 -2.87 -4.52 -3.29
CA ALA A 100 -3.05 -5.37 -2.12
C ALA A 100 -3.51 -6.79 -2.48
N ALA A 101 -4.47 -6.94 -3.41
CA ALA A 101 -4.97 -8.26 -3.79
C ALA A 101 -3.88 -9.17 -4.38
N ARG A 102 -3.04 -8.62 -5.28
CA ARG A 102 -1.95 -9.40 -5.89
C ARG A 102 -0.88 -9.75 -4.87
N LEU A 103 -0.55 -8.81 -3.98
CA LEU A 103 0.46 -9.01 -2.95
C LEU A 103 0.00 -9.96 -1.83
N ALA A 104 -1.26 -9.88 -1.40
CA ALA A 104 -1.86 -10.82 -0.45
C ALA A 104 -1.77 -12.26 -0.98
N ARG A 105 -2.16 -12.49 -2.24
CA ARG A 105 -2.01 -13.80 -2.89
C ARG A 105 -0.55 -14.26 -2.94
N ARG A 106 0.39 -13.34 -3.20
CA ARG A 106 1.82 -13.66 -3.33
C ARG A 106 2.44 -14.13 -2.02
N VAL A 107 2.01 -13.51 -0.91
CA VAL A 107 2.56 -13.74 0.44
C VAL A 107 1.72 -14.72 1.27
N ALA A 108 0.73 -15.37 0.65
CA ALA A 108 -0.11 -16.37 1.31
C ALA A 108 0.73 -17.45 2.00
N GLY A 109 0.41 -17.73 3.26
CA GLY A 109 1.16 -18.66 4.11
C GLY A 109 2.57 -18.20 4.52
N ARG A 110 3.00 -16.97 4.17
CA ARG A 110 4.30 -16.40 4.57
C ARG A 110 4.21 -15.38 5.69
N ALA A 111 2.99 -14.98 6.06
CA ALA A 111 2.69 -14.13 7.19
C ALA A 111 1.62 -14.79 8.07
N ASP A 112 1.73 -14.62 9.38
CA ASP A 112 0.76 -15.13 10.35
C ASP A 112 -0.54 -14.32 10.32
N PHE A 113 -0.44 -13.02 10.00
CA PHE A 113 -1.59 -12.13 9.81
C PHE A 113 -1.35 -11.18 8.64
N LEU A 114 -2.41 -10.91 7.88
CA LEU A 114 -2.49 -9.72 7.04
C LEU A 114 -3.12 -8.60 7.88
N VAL A 115 -2.57 -7.39 7.77
CA VAL A 115 -3.05 -6.24 8.55
C VAL A 115 -3.44 -5.11 7.62
N VAL A 116 -4.68 -4.66 7.73
CA VAL A 116 -5.27 -3.60 6.90
C VAL A 116 -5.90 -2.53 7.79
N TYR A 117 -6.40 -1.44 7.21
CA TYR A 117 -7.10 -0.42 7.97
C TYR A 117 -8.60 -0.72 8.06
N GLY A 118 -9.29 -0.75 6.91
CA GLY A 118 -10.75 -0.87 6.85
C GLY A 118 -11.27 -2.29 6.56
N ILE A 119 -12.60 -2.45 6.59
CA ILE A 119 -13.28 -3.71 6.22
C ILE A 119 -13.15 -3.97 4.73
N GLU A 120 -13.30 -2.97 3.89
CA GLU A 120 -13.24 -3.10 2.44
C GLU A 120 -11.85 -3.59 2.01
N GLU A 121 -10.79 -3.12 2.66
CA GLU A 121 -9.44 -3.62 2.46
C GLU A 121 -9.29 -5.07 2.97
N ALA A 122 -9.96 -5.41 4.08
CA ALA A 122 -9.94 -6.75 4.64
C ALA A 122 -10.59 -7.76 3.69
N GLU A 123 -11.72 -7.39 3.09
CA GLU A 123 -12.40 -8.19 2.07
C GLU A 123 -11.50 -8.44 0.85
N VAL A 124 -10.83 -7.39 0.36
CA VAL A 124 -9.91 -7.49 -0.80
C VAL A 124 -8.77 -8.47 -0.53
N VAL A 125 -8.09 -8.35 0.62
CA VAL A 125 -6.95 -9.24 0.92
C VAL A 125 -7.40 -10.63 1.35
N GLY A 126 -8.52 -10.75 2.07
CA GLY A 126 -9.06 -12.01 2.55
C GLY A 126 -9.61 -12.90 1.45
N VAL A 127 -10.19 -12.32 0.39
CA VAL A 127 -10.57 -13.06 -0.82
C VAL A 127 -9.34 -13.52 -1.61
N ALA A 128 -8.30 -12.68 -1.66
CA ALA A 128 -7.07 -13.00 -2.38
C ALA A 128 -6.20 -14.07 -1.69
N ASP A 129 -6.25 -14.11 -0.35
CA ASP A 129 -5.62 -15.11 0.50
C ASP A 129 -6.61 -15.61 1.57
N PRO A 130 -7.39 -16.65 1.26
CA PRO A 130 -8.35 -17.24 2.20
C PRO A 130 -7.70 -17.96 3.40
N SER A 131 -6.38 -18.16 3.39
CA SER A 131 -5.68 -19.00 4.36
C SER A 131 -5.12 -18.23 5.56
N THR A 132 -4.84 -16.93 5.38
CA THR A 132 -4.28 -16.09 6.44
C THR A 132 -5.36 -15.21 7.09
N SER A 133 -5.33 -15.13 8.42
CA SER A 133 -6.22 -14.25 9.19
C SER A 133 -5.91 -12.77 8.91
N VAL A 134 -6.95 -11.95 8.90
CA VAL A 134 -6.88 -10.52 8.58
C VAL A 134 -7.29 -9.69 9.79
N ILE A 135 -6.44 -8.75 10.21
CA ILE A 135 -6.75 -7.77 11.27
C ILE A 135 -7.12 -6.43 10.61
N ALA A 136 -8.35 -5.97 10.82
CA ALA A 136 -8.78 -4.61 10.46
C ALA A 136 -8.53 -3.65 11.63
N LEU A 137 -7.71 -2.63 11.40
CA LEU A 137 -7.27 -1.69 12.46
C LEU A 137 -8.26 -0.56 12.76
N MET A 138 -9.17 -0.25 11.85
CA MET A 138 -10.18 0.80 12.02
C MET A 138 -11.26 0.35 13.02
N PRO A 139 -11.84 1.26 13.82
CA PRO A 139 -12.98 0.94 14.65
C PRO A 139 -14.22 0.61 13.79
N VAL A 140 -14.54 -0.67 13.68
CA VAL A 140 -15.76 -1.18 13.01
C VAL A 140 -16.84 -1.40 14.06
N ARG A 141 -18.06 -0.95 13.78
CA ARG A 141 -19.22 -1.09 14.67
C ARG A 141 -20.29 -2.03 14.14
N GLU A 142 -20.36 -2.17 12.82
CA GLU A 142 -21.37 -2.95 12.11
C GLU A 142 -20.71 -3.71 10.97
N ILE A 143 -21.26 -4.88 10.65
CA ILE A 143 -20.89 -5.69 9.49
C ILE A 143 -22.18 -6.10 8.80
N ASP A 144 -22.23 -5.99 7.47
CA ASP A 144 -23.40 -6.39 6.71
C ASP A 144 -23.55 -7.92 6.69
N ARG A 145 -24.70 -8.40 7.14
CA ARG A 145 -25.05 -9.82 7.05
C ARG A 145 -25.11 -10.25 5.58
N GLY A 146 -24.44 -11.35 5.28
CA GLY A 146 -24.37 -11.91 3.92
C GLY A 146 -23.26 -11.33 3.04
N GLY A 147 -22.54 -10.32 3.52
CA GLY A 147 -21.36 -9.77 2.83
C GLY A 147 -20.11 -10.66 2.89
N ILE A 148 -19.03 -10.18 2.26
CA ILE A 148 -17.74 -10.87 2.26
C ILE A 148 -17.14 -10.86 3.67
N ALA A 149 -17.16 -9.72 4.36
CA ALA A 149 -16.68 -9.61 5.75
C ALA A 149 -17.40 -10.54 6.71
N HIS A 150 -18.73 -10.67 6.58
CA HIS A 150 -19.51 -11.66 7.33
C HIS A 150 -19.04 -13.09 7.04
N SER A 151 -18.81 -13.44 5.77
CA SER A 151 -18.31 -14.77 5.38
C SER A 151 -16.89 -15.04 5.91
N MET A 152 -16.02 -14.03 5.93
CA MET A 152 -14.68 -14.12 6.52
C MET A 152 -14.73 -14.33 8.03
N TRP A 153 -15.62 -13.60 8.72
CA TRP A 153 -15.86 -13.80 10.14
C TRP A 153 -16.31 -15.23 10.43
N LEU A 154 -17.34 -15.74 9.75
CA LEU A 154 -17.83 -17.11 9.98
C LEU A 154 -16.74 -18.20 9.81
N LYS A 155 -15.69 -17.92 9.03
CA LYS A 155 -14.52 -18.80 8.83
C LYS A 155 -13.40 -18.59 9.86
N GLY A 156 -13.56 -17.66 10.80
CA GLY A 156 -12.53 -17.26 11.75
C GLY A 156 -11.37 -16.47 11.11
N GLN A 157 -11.55 -15.99 9.87
CA GLN A 157 -10.51 -15.28 9.13
C GLN A 157 -10.42 -13.80 9.54
N LEU A 158 -11.53 -13.17 9.91
CA LEU A 158 -11.58 -11.74 10.24
C LEU A 158 -11.40 -11.48 11.74
N HIS A 159 -10.45 -10.61 12.07
CA HIS A 159 -10.21 -10.05 13.40
C HIS A 159 -10.43 -8.54 13.35
N LEU A 160 -11.06 -7.96 14.39
CA LEU A 160 -11.32 -6.52 14.46
C LEU A 160 -10.60 -5.87 15.65
N SER A 161 -10.26 -4.60 15.51
CA SER A 161 -9.77 -3.79 16.62
C SER A 161 -10.92 -3.25 17.48
N ALA A 162 -10.78 -3.34 18.80
CA ALA A 162 -11.64 -2.67 19.76
C ALA A 162 -10.94 -1.43 20.31
N HIS A 163 -11.61 -0.28 20.26
CA HIS A 163 -11.07 1.02 20.68
C HIS A 163 -11.83 1.64 21.85
N ASP A 164 -13.09 1.26 22.07
CA ASP A 164 -13.91 1.77 23.16
C ASP A 164 -15.01 0.78 23.56
N GLY A 165 -15.68 1.03 24.69
CA GLY A 165 -16.70 0.14 25.23
C GLY A 165 -17.99 0.11 24.41
N GLU A 166 -18.41 1.22 23.81
CA GLU A 166 -19.62 1.30 22.99
C GLU A 166 -19.48 0.44 21.73
N GLN A 167 -18.30 0.47 21.12
CA GLN A 167 -17.93 -0.39 20.01
C GLN A 167 -18.01 -1.87 20.42
N VAL A 168 -17.52 -2.24 21.60
CA VAL A 168 -17.59 -3.63 22.09
C VAL A 168 -19.04 -4.10 22.26
N GLU A 169 -19.95 -3.26 22.74
CA GLU A 169 -21.37 -3.61 22.83
C GLU A 169 -22.01 -3.77 21.44
N SER A 170 -21.67 -2.89 20.49
CA SER A 170 -22.15 -2.97 19.10
C SER A 170 -21.70 -4.27 18.42
N LEU A 171 -20.43 -4.63 18.59
CA LEU A 171 -19.85 -5.84 18.05
C LEU A 171 -20.37 -7.10 18.75
N SER A 172 -20.63 -7.04 20.07
CA SER A 172 -21.30 -8.10 20.82
C SER A 172 -22.69 -8.39 20.26
N ALA A 173 -23.48 -7.36 19.98
CA ALA A 173 -24.80 -7.50 19.38
C ALA A 173 -24.73 -8.12 17.97
N CYS A 174 -23.80 -7.67 17.13
CA CYS A 174 -23.55 -8.28 15.81
C CYS A 174 -23.15 -9.76 15.93
N ALA A 175 -22.26 -10.08 16.87
CA ALA A 175 -21.77 -11.44 17.08
C ALA A 175 -22.87 -12.39 17.57
N ALA A 176 -23.74 -11.89 18.45
CA ALA A 176 -24.92 -12.62 18.91
C ALA A 176 -25.90 -12.87 17.75
N ASP A 177 -26.13 -11.88 16.89
CA ASP A 177 -26.97 -12.00 15.71
C ASP A 177 -26.41 -13.07 14.74
N PHE A 178 -25.11 -13.00 14.44
CA PHE A 178 -24.45 -13.92 13.50
C PHE A 178 -24.27 -15.33 14.07
N GLY A 179 -24.32 -15.49 15.40
CA GLY A 179 -24.12 -16.77 16.06
C GLY A 179 -22.68 -17.29 15.93
N ALA A 180 -21.70 -16.38 15.83
CA ALA A 180 -20.30 -16.72 15.62
C ALA A 180 -19.38 -15.89 16.53
N LEU A 181 -18.33 -16.54 17.06
CA LEU A 181 -17.35 -15.91 17.92
C LEU A 181 -16.53 -14.88 17.14
N LEU A 182 -16.43 -13.64 17.62
CA LEU A 182 -15.63 -12.58 17.03
C LEU A 182 -14.27 -12.41 17.74
N PRO A 183 -13.14 -12.64 17.07
CA PRO A 183 -11.83 -12.29 17.60
C PRO A 183 -11.62 -10.76 17.62
N LEU A 184 -11.36 -10.20 18.80
CA LEU A 184 -11.07 -8.78 19.00
C LEU A 184 -9.63 -8.55 19.47
N HIS A 185 -9.03 -7.49 18.95
CA HIS A 185 -7.74 -6.96 19.38
C HIS A 185 -7.95 -5.60 20.06
N LEU A 186 -7.77 -5.51 21.38
CA LEU A 186 -7.97 -4.25 22.11
C LEU A 186 -6.78 -3.29 21.85
N GLU A 187 -7.04 -2.14 21.23
CA GLU A 187 -6.04 -1.07 21.10
C GLU A 187 -6.01 -0.22 22.37
N ILE A 188 -4.81 -0.02 22.92
CA ILE A 188 -4.55 0.80 24.10
C ILE A 188 -3.67 1.96 23.69
N ASP A 189 -4.15 3.18 23.89
CA ASP A 189 -3.38 4.36 23.58
C ASP A 189 -2.34 4.63 24.68
N THR A 190 -1.07 4.40 24.36
CA THR A 190 0.05 4.73 25.26
C THR A 190 0.71 6.06 24.92
N GLY A 191 0.09 6.91 24.09
CA GLY A 191 0.55 8.26 23.79
C GLY A 191 0.70 8.58 22.30
N LEU A 192 0.10 7.79 21.40
CA LEU A 192 -0.02 8.20 20.00
C LEU A 192 -1.19 9.17 19.79
N GLY A 193 -2.25 9.08 20.61
CA GLY A 193 -3.32 10.07 20.62
C GLY A 193 -4.27 10.01 19.44
N ARG A 194 -4.36 8.88 18.72
CA ARG A 194 -5.17 8.76 17.49
C ARG A 194 -6.20 7.63 17.47
N GLY A 195 -6.19 6.74 18.46
CA GLY A 195 -7.02 5.55 18.48
C GLY A 195 -6.72 4.66 19.67
N GLY A 196 -7.69 3.82 20.04
CA GLY A 196 -7.63 2.95 21.21
C GLY A 196 -8.19 3.60 22.46
N CYS A 197 -8.44 2.78 23.48
CA CYS A 197 -8.92 3.26 24.77
C CYS A 197 -7.76 3.73 25.63
N LEU A 198 -8.04 4.59 26.61
CA LEU A 198 -7.05 4.94 27.62
C LEU A 198 -6.70 3.70 28.47
N PRO A 199 -5.46 3.61 29.00
CA PRO A 199 -5.05 2.51 29.89
C PRO A 199 -5.98 2.32 31.11
N THR A 200 -6.62 3.41 31.57
CA THR A 200 -7.60 3.41 32.67
C THR A 200 -8.88 2.65 32.33
N ASP A 201 -9.31 2.68 31.07
CA ASP A 201 -10.54 2.02 30.61
C ASP A 201 -10.29 0.61 30.09
N ALA A 202 -9.06 0.35 29.63
CA ALA A 202 -8.66 -0.89 28.99
C ALA A 202 -8.97 -2.14 29.83
N THR A 203 -8.77 -2.09 31.15
CA THR A 203 -9.06 -3.24 32.04
C THR A 203 -10.55 -3.60 32.05
N LYS A 204 -11.43 -2.58 32.08
CA LYS A 204 -12.88 -2.78 32.03
C LYS A 204 -13.32 -3.34 30.69
N ILE A 205 -12.79 -2.79 29.59
CA ILE A 205 -13.10 -3.24 28.23
C ILE A 205 -12.62 -4.68 28.01
N ALA A 206 -11.38 -5.00 28.39
CA ALA A 206 -10.85 -6.36 28.31
C ALA A 206 -11.68 -7.36 29.13
N ALA A 207 -12.12 -7.00 30.34
CA ALA A 207 -13.01 -7.83 31.14
C ALA A 207 -14.35 -8.07 30.45
N ARG A 208 -14.96 -7.02 29.87
CA ARG A 208 -16.22 -7.12 29.13
C ARG A 208 -16.12 -8.03 27.91
N ILE A 209 -15.02 -7.96 27.16
CA ILE A 209 -14.77 -8.83 26.00
C ILE A 209 -14.66 -10.29 26.47
N ARG A 210 -13.91 -10.58 27.55
CA ARG A 210 -13.71 -11.95 28.05
C ARG A 210 -14.97 -12.58 28.63
N SER A 211 -15.86 -11.78 29.23
CA SER A 211 -17.11 -12.29 29.79
C SER A 211 -18.21 -12.51 28.75
N ASP A 212 -18.00 -12.01 27.51
CA ASP A 212 -18.95 -12.23 26.43
C ASP A 212 -18.76 -13.61 25.82
N LYS A 213 -19.87 -14.35 25.62
CA LYS A 213 -19.82 -15.67 24.98
C LYS A 213 -19.62 -15.60 23.44
N ASN A 214 -19.87 -14.45 22.84
CA ASN A 214 -19.78 -14.22 21.39
C ASN A 214 -18.53 -13.41 21.00
N LEU A 215 -17.74 -12.92 21.97
CA LEU A 215 -16.48 -12.24 21.70
C LEU A 215 -15.30 -13.04 22.26
N ARG A 216 -14.12 -12.87 21.65
CA ARG A 216 -12.86 -13.40 22.16
C ARG A 216 -11.81 -12.30 22.21
N LEU A 217 -11.16 -12.13 23.36
CA LEU A 217 -9.99 -11.26 23.48
C LEU A 217 -8.78 -11.96 22.84
N ALA A 218 -8.67 -11.86 21.51
CA ALA A 218 -7.66 -12.53 20.71
C ALA A 218 -6.31 -11.81 20.70
N GLY A 219 -6.30 -10.51 20.99
CA GLY A 219 -5.08 -9.75 21.14
C GLY A 219 -5.25 -8.45 21.89
N VAL A 220 -4.11 -7.84 22.23
CA VAL A 220 -4.01 -6.49 22.78
C VAL A 220 -2.84 -5.79 22.10
N PHE A 221 -2.98 -4.50 21.83
CA PHE A 221 -1.93 -3.78 21.13
C PHE A 221 -1.86 -2.31 21.42
N THR A 222 -0.70 -1.74 21.10
CA THR A 222 -0.52 -0.30 21.00
C THR A 222 0.26 0.04 19.73
N HIS A 223 0.46 1.34 19.48
CA HIS A 223 1.30 1.82 18.38
C HIS A 223 2.20 2.96 18.87
N PHE A 224 3.50 2.80 18.69
CA PHE A 224 4.48 3.78 19.16
C PHE A 224 4.50 5.04 18.29
N ALA A 225 4.56 6.20 18.95
CA ALA A 225 4.53 7.50 18.29
C ALA A 225 5.87 7.87 17.64
N ASN A 226 6.99 7.52 18.28
CA ASN A 226 8.32 7.99 17.87
C ASN A 226 9.37 6.87 17.78
N ALA A 227 8.96 5.67 17.31
CA ALA A 227 9.85 4.52 17.16
C ALA A 227 11.05 4.78 16.24
N GLY A 228 10.90 5.70 15.29
CA GLY A 228 11.96 6.11 14.38
C GLY A 228 12.98 7.08 14.98
N GLY A 229 12.54 7.98 15.87
CA GLY A 229 13.36 9.12 16.32
C GLY A 229 13.79 9.11 17.79
N SER A 230 12.95 8.64 18.73
CA SER A 230 13.28 8.67 20.17
C SER A 230 13.07 7.31 20.82
N GLU A 231 14.18 6.64 21.15
CA GLU A 231 14.15 5.40 21.91
C GLU A 231 13.53 5.61 23.29
N THR A 232 13.89 6.68 24.00
CA THR A 232 13.39 6.97 25.34
C THR A 232 11.86 7.11 25.35
N ALA A 233 11.30 7.89 24.43
CA ALA A 233 9.84 8.04 24.34
C ALA A 233 9.17 6.71 23.97
N THR A 234 9.73 5.96 23.03
CA THR A 234 9.22 4.65 22.63
C THR A 234 9.27 3.64 23.78
N ASP A 235 10.34 3.64 24.58
CA ASP A 235 10.50 2.76 25.73
C ASP A 235 9.57 3.11 26.89
N GLN A 236 9.25 4.40 27.08
CA GLN A 236 8.22 4.83 28.03
C GLN A 236 6.84 4.28 27.66
N GLN A 237 6.45 4.39 26.38
CA GLN A 237 5.21 3.81 25.87
C GLN A 237 5.20 2.27 26.04
N ARG A 238 6.30 1.59 25.73
CA ARG A 238 6.46 0.14 25.91
C ARG A 238 6.26 -0.26 27.37
N LYS A 239 6.92 0.42 28.32
CA LYS A 239 6.81 0.14 29.75
C LYS A 239 5.39 0.32 30.27
N MET A 240 4.70 1.38 29.82
CA MET A 240 3.28 1.60 30.15
C MET A 240 2.41 0.45 29.65
N PHE A 241 2.58 0.04 28.39
CA PHE A 241 1.84 -1.06 27.80
C PHE A 241 2.11 -2.40 28.50
N GLU A 242 3.37 -2.72 28.79
CA GLU A 242 3.75 -3.96 29.49
C GLU A 242 3.25 -4.00 30.93
N ALA A 243 3.29 -2.87 31.64
CA ALA A 243 2.74 -2.78 32.99
C ALA A 243 1.24 -3.08 32.99
N TRP A 244 0.50 -2.57 32.01
CA TRP A 244 -0.90 -2.91 31.84
C TRP A 244 -1.09 -4.40 31.52
N CYS A 245 -0.34 -4.96 30.57
CA CYS A 245 -0.46 -6.37 30.18
C CYS A 245 -0.23 -7.33 31.35
N LYS A 246 0.79 -7.07 32.19
CA LYS A 246 1.11 -7.89 33.38
C LYS A 246 -0.03 -7.93 34.39
N ASN A 247 -0.79 -6.84 34.52
CA ASN A 247 -1.87 -6.71 35.50
C ASN A 247 -3.25 -7.10 34.95
N SER A 248 -3.36 -7.44 33.67
CA SER A 248 -4.66 -7.61 33.00
C SER A 248 -5.16 -9.04 32.90
N ALA A 249 -4.43 -10.04 33.42
CA ALA A 249 -4.78 -11.46 33.37
C ALA A 249 -5.20 -11.92 31.94
N LEU A 250 -4.34 -11.66 30.96
CA LEU A 250 -4.63 -11.97 29.55
C LEU A 250 -4.77 -13.49 29.33
N PRO A 251 -5.68 -13.94 28.44
CA PRO A 251 -5.75 -15.34 28.02
C PRO A 251 -4.41 -15.83 27.45
N ALA A 252 -4.11 -17.12 27.59
CA ALA A 252 -2.85 -17.70 27.13
C ALA A 252 -2.64 -17.59 25.60
N ASP A 253 -3.74 -17.58 24.83
CA ASP A 253 -3.74 -17.44 23.37
C ASP A 253 -3.77 -15.97 22.89
N CYS A 254 -3.82 -15.00 23.82
CA CYS A 254 -3.87 -13.58 23.50
C CYS A 254 -2.55 -13.07 22.90
N VAL A 255 -2.64 -12.53 21.67
CA VAL A 255 -1.48 -11.98 20.96
C VAL A 255 -1.21 -10.55 21.43
N VAL A 256 -0.05 -10.33 22.03
CA VAL A 256 0.44 -9.00 22.44
C VAL A 256 1.30 -8.44 21.32
N HIS A 257 0.97 -7.26 20.80
CA HIS A 257 1.74 -6.66 19.70
C HIS A 257 1.87 -5.14 19.80
N SER A 258 3.01 -4.57 19.43
CA SER A 258 3.22 -3.12 19.50
C SER A 258 4.14 -2.58 18.40
N ALA A 259 5.16 -3.37 18.02
CA ALA A 259 6.15 -2.94 17.06
C ALA A 259 5.60 -2.78 15.63
N SER A 260 5.69 -1.55 15.11
CA SER A 260 5.71 -1.29 13.68
C SER A 260 7.13 -1.48 13.10
N THR A 261 7.34 -1.21 11.81
CA THR A 261 8.66 -1.33 11.15
C THR A 261 9.83 -0.78 11.98
N PHE A 262 9.76 0.47 12.45
CA PHE A 262 10.91 1.08 13.13
C PHE A 262 11.16 0.52 14.53
N ALA A 263 10.10 0.17 15.25
CA ALA A 263 10.25 -0.49 16.56
C ALA A 263 10.79 -1.91 16.39
N ALA A 264 10.39 -2.62 15.34
CA ALA A 264 10.91 -3.95 15.02
C ALA A 264 12.42 -3.90 14.68
N ILE A 265 12.87 -2.86 13.97
CA ILE A 265 14.29 -2.65 13.64
C ILE A 265 15.10 -2.22 14.88
N ARG A 266 14.48 -1.50 15.81
CA ARG A 266 15.19 -0.91 16.94
C ARG A 266 15.73 -1.96 17.91
N ASP A 267 14.87 -2.80 18.46
CA ASP A 267 15.27 -3.77 19.49
C ASP A 267 14.23 -4.91 19.62
N PRO A 268 14.66 -6.18 19.81
CA PRO A 268 13.74 -7.30 20.05
C PRO A 268 12.77 -7.09 21.20
N ARG A 269 13.11 -6.29 22.22
CA ARG A 269 12.23 -6.01 23.37
C ARG A 269 10.91 -5.35 22.99
N PHE A 270 10.80 -4.77 21.79
CA PHE A 270 9.55 -4.18 21.29
C PHE A 270 8.66 -5.19 20.55
N HIS A 271 9.15 -6.39 20.25
CA HIS A 271 8.46 -7.33 19.35
C HIS A 271 7.24 -7.99 19.99
N HIS A 272 7.28 -8.23 21.32
CA HIS A 272 6.30 -9.04 22.04
C HIS A 272 5.96 -10.35 21.29
N HIS A 273 4.68 -10.67 21.07
CA HIS A 273 4.26 -11.91 20.39
C HIS A 273 4.15 -11.73 18.87
N MET A 274 4.03 -10.50 18.37
CA MET A 274 3.87 -10.21 16.94
C MET A 274 4.33 -8.80 16.59
N ILE A 275 5.04 -8.67 15.46
CA ILE A 275 5.35 -7.37 14.83
C ILE A 275 4.39 -7.07 13.69
N ARG A 276 4.17 -5.79 13.39
CA ARG A 276 3.33 -5.31 12.28
C ARG A 276 4.18 -4.51 11.29
N VAL A 277 4.75 -5.18 10.30
CA VAL A 277 5.68 -4.54 9.35
C VAL A 277 4.96 -4.05 8.10
N GLY A 278 5.19 -2.77 7.77
CA GLY A 278 4.77 -2.16 6.51
C GLY A 278 5.99 -1.83 5.66
N LEU A 279 6.64 -0.71 5.96
CA LEU A 279 7.80 -0.22 5.19
C LEU A 279 8.96 -1.22 5.02
N ALA A 280 9.12 -2.19 5.91
CA ALA A 280 10.22 -3.14 5.79
C ALA A 280 10.05 -4.05 4.56
N TRP A 281 8.83 -4.55 4.31
CA TRP A 281 8.63 -5.48 3.20
C TRP A 281 8.75 -4.78 1.84
N THR A 282 8.55 -3.45 1.77
CA THR A 282 8.73 -2.67 0.55
C THR A 282 10.19 -2.34 0.24
N GLY A 283 11.11 -2.61 1.18
CA GLY A 283 12.52 -2.24 1.07
C GLY A 283 12.83 -0.79 1.43
N LEU A 284 11.89 -0.06 2.06
CA LEU A 284 12.02 1.37 2.42
C LEU A 284 12.23 1.57 3.93
N ALA A 285 12.73 0.56 4.64
CA ALA A 285 12.79 0.52 6.10
C ALA A 285 13.90 1.40 6.73
N PHE A 286 14.93 1.78 5.97
CA PHE A 286 16.13 2.44 6.51
C PHE A 286 16.00 3.97 6.65
N GLU A 287 14.88 4.56 6.21
CA GLU A 287 14.77 6.02 6.09
C GLU A 287 14.33 6.75 7.36
N GLY A 288 13.61 6.06 8.26
CA GLY A 288 12.99 6.70 9.44
C GLY A 288 13.70 6.45 10.76
N THR A 289 14.81 5.71 10.77
CA THR A 289 15.60 5.51 11.99
C THR A 289 17.09 5.39 11.65
N ARG A 290 17.95 5.95 12.51
CA ARG A 290 19.42 6.01 12.27
C ARG A 290 20.18 5.02 13.14
N ASP A 291 19.47 4.33 14.01
CA ASP A 291 19.97 3.47 15.07
C ASP A 291 19.03 2.26 15.24
N GLY A 292 19.54 1.20 15.85
CA GLY A 292 18.78 -0.02 16.09
C GLY A 292 19.63 -1.27 15.94
N ARG A 293 19.39 -2.26 16.80
CA ARG A 293 20.15 -3.52 16.83
C ARG A 293 20.01 -4.31 15.55
N PHE A 294 18.89 -4.12 14.85
CA PHE A 294 18.59 -4.81 13.61
C PHE A 294 18.79 -3.87 12.39
N MET A 295 19.49 -2.75 12.51
CA MET A 295 19.74 -1.88 11.36
C MET A 295 20.46 -2.61 10.21
N GLU A 296 21.42 -3.48 10.51
CA GLU A 296 22.22 -4.17 9.49
C GLU A 296 21.40 -5.10 8.59
N PHE A 297 20.32 -5.76 9.09
CA PHE A 297 19.50 -6.58 8.19
C PHE A 297 18.73 -5.73 7.18
N THR A 298 18.42 -4.47 7.52
CA THR A 298 17.65 -3.59 6.61
C THR A 298 18.42 -3.32 5.33
N LYS A 299 19.76 -3.38 5.36
CA LYS A 299 20.64 -3.31 4.18
C LYS A 299 20.47 -4.49 3.23
N LYS A 300 19.91 -5.61 3.70
CA LYS A 300 19.60 -6.79 2.88
C LYS A 300 18.23 -6.66 2.18
N LEU A 301 17.41 -5.70 2.59
CA LEU A 301 16.11 -5.47 1.96
C LEU A 301 16.30 -4.84 0.58
N ARG A 302 15.43 -5.19 -0.36
CA ARG A 302 15.45 -4.75 -1.75
C ARG A 302 14.23 -3.88 -2.03
N PRO A 303 14.37 -2.67 -2.58
CA PRO A 303 13.20 -1.90 -3.01
C PRO A 303 12.35 -2.71 -3.98
N VAL A 304 11.05 -2.82 -3.69
CA VAL A 304 10.15 -3.71 -4.44
C VAL A 304 9.52 -3.06 -5.67
N PHE A 305 9.79 -1.78 -5.93
CA PHE A 305 9.14 -1.06 -7.02
C PHE A 305 10.06 -0.08 -7.73
N SER A 306 9.72 0.20 -8.99
CA SER A 306 10.19 1.36 -9.76
C SER A 306 9.01 2.02 -10.47
N TRP A 307 9.12 3.30 -10.79
CA TRP A 307 8.12 4.01 -11.59
C TRP A 307 8.73 4.40 -12.93
N ARG A 308 8.20 3.85 -14.01
CA ARG A 308 8.71 4.01 -15.38
C ARG A 308 7.73 4.73 -16.28
N SER A 309 8.27 5.36 -17.31
CA SER A 309 7.56 6.09 -18.35
C SER A 309 8.43 6.09 -19.61
N SER A 310 8.07 6.87 -20.62
CA SER A 310 8.89 7.10 -21.81
C SER A 310 8.68 8.51 -22.34
N PHE A 311 9.64 9.02 -23.11
CA PHE A 311 9.45 10.32 -23.75
C PHE A 311 8.34 10.25 -24.82
N VAL A 312 7.39 11.19 -24.76
CA VAL A 312 6.37 11.35 -25.81
C VAL A 312 6.80 12.31 -26.91
N GLN A 313 7.76 13.19 -26.59
CA GLN A 313 8.33 14.12 -27.54
C GLN A 313 9.69 14.56 -27.05
N VAL A 314 10.68 14.55 -27.93
CA VAL A 314 11.99 15.15 -27.70
C VAL A 314 12.27 16.16 -28.80
N ARG A 315 12.69 17.36 -28.43
CA ARG A 315 12.98 18.45 -29.37
C ARG A 315 14.23 19.21 -28.96
N THR A 316 14.97 19.70 -29.95
CA THR A 316 16.05 20.66 -29.73
C THR A 316 15.47 22.08 -29.76
N VAL A 317 15.83 22.89 -28.78
CA VAL A 317 15.41 24.29 -28.67
C VAL A 317 16.61 25.22 -28.59
N PRO A 318 16.54 26.45 -29.14
CA PRO A 318 17.65 27.39 -29.09
C PRO A 318 17.91 27.90 -27.67
N ALA A 319 19.11 28.43 -27.45
CA ALA A 319 19.45 29.17 -26.24
C ALA A 319 18.43 30.28 -25.95
N GLY A 320 18.14 30.52 -24.67
CA GLY A 320 17.15 31.48 -24.19
C GLY A 320 15.70 30.95 -24.12
N THR A 321 15.42 29.77 -24.66
CA THR A 321 14.07 29.17 -24.60
C THR A 321 13.67 28.88 -23.15
N ALA A 322 12.51 29.38 -22.72
CA ALA A 322 11.94 29.07 -21.42
C ALA A 322 11.21 27.72 -21.41
N VAL A 323 11.29 26.99 -20.30
CA VAL A 323 10.60 25.70 -20.11
C VAL A 323 9.69 25.73 -18.89
N GLY A 324 8.46 25.25 -19.07
CA GLY A 324 7.45 25.13 -18.01
C GLY A 324 6.79 26.44 -17.59
N TYR A 325 5.79 26.33 -16.70
CA TYR A 325 5.02 27.47 -16.22
C TYR A 325 5.88 28.50 -15.47
N GLY A 326 5.56 29.78 -15.70
CA GLY A 326 6.25 30.90 -15.07
C GLY A 326 7.67 31.15 -15.58
N SER A 327 8.10 30.43 -16.62
CA SER A 327 9.40 30.62 -17.28
C SER A 327 10.59 30.64 -16.31
N ARG A 328 10.52 29.77 -15.30
CA ARG A 328 11.46 29.72 -14.16
C ARG A 328 12.83 29.16 -14.53
N TRP A 329 12.88 28.37 -15.61
CA TRP A 329 14.10 27.83 -16.17
C TRP A 329 14.19 28.22 -17.65
N LYS A 330 15.39 28.56 -18.12
CA LYS A 330 15.70 28.90 -19.51
C LYS A 330 16.95 28.16 -19.95
N CYS A 331 16.97 27.70 -21.20
CA CYS A 331 18.15 27.07 -21.76
C CYS A 331 19.29 28.10 -21.87
N GLU A 332 20.45 27.82 -21.29
CA GLU A 332 21.63 28.67 -21.43
C GLU A 332 22.34 28.47 -22.78
N LYS A 333 22.15 27.30 -23.37
CA LYS A 333 22.65 26.89 -24.69
C LYS A 333 21.53 26.27 -25.51
N THR A 334 21.83 25.92 -26.76
CA THR A 334 20.95 25.03 -27.52
C THR A 334 20.82 23.70 -26.78
N SER A 335 19.58 23.32 -26.43
CA SER A 335 19.32 22.20 -25.52
C SER A 335 18.33 21.21 -26.11
N ARG A 336 18.52 19.92 -25.80
CA ARG A 336 17.55 18.86 -26.09
C ARG A 336 16.61 18.69 -24.90
N ILE A 337 15.32 18.91 -25.13
CA ILE A 337 14.30 18.81 -24.09
C ILE A 337 13.33 17.68 -24.43
N GLY A 338 13.22 16.72 -23.51
CA GLY A 338 12.27 15.61 -23.57
C GLY A 338 11.06 15.85 -22.68
N LEU A 339 9.87 15.54 -23.18
CA LEU A 339 8.61 15.55 -22.44
C LEU A 339 8.24 14.14 -22.01
N VAL A 340 8.01 13.96 -20.72
CA VAL A 340 7.52 12.71 -20.14
C VAL A 340 6.06 12.93 -19.70
N PRO A 341 5.12 12.04 -20.08
CA PRO A 341 3.68 12.21 -19.85
C PRO A 341 3.29 11.81 -18.43
N VAL A 342 3.96 12.41 -17.44
CA VAL A 342 3.71 12.25 -16.01
C VAL A 342 3.80 13.61 -15.35
N GLY A 343 2.85 13.95 -14.50
CA GLY A 343 2.91 15.17 -13.71
C GLY A 343 2.37 14.99 -12.28
N TYR A 344 2.09 16.12 -11.63
CA TYR A 344 1.57 16.08 -10.25
C TYR A 344 0.17 15.45 -10.16
N GLY A 345 -0.60 15.42 -11.25
CA GLY A 345 -1.87 14.70 -11.33
C GLY A 345 -1.70 13.17 -11.29
N ASP A 346 -0.51 12.66 -11.62
CA ASP A 346 -0.12 11.25 -11.48
C ASP A 346 0.60 10.96 -10.16
N GLY A 347 0.68 11.95 -9.27
CA GLY A 347 1.36 11.83 -7.99
C GLY A 347 2.86 12.15 -8.02
N TYR A 348 3.41 12.63 -9.15
CA TYR A 348 4.82 13.06 -9.19
C TYR A 348 5.02 14.30 -8.31
N PRO A 349 5.92 14.26 -7.31
CA PRO A 349 5.89 15.22 -6.21
C PRO A 349 6.42 16.59 -6.62
N LEU A 350 5.69 17.63 -6.21
CA LEU A 350 6.15 19.02 -6.27
C LEU A 350 7.18 19.31 -5.19
N LEU A 351 7.99 20.36 -5.38
CA LEU A 351 8.80 20.89 -4.28
C LEU A 351 7.88 21.65 -3.29
N PRO A 352 8.25 21.74 -2.01
CA PRO A 352 7.55 22.60 -1.05
C PRO A 352 7.48 24.04 -1.57
N MET A 353 6.34 24.70 -1.38
CA MET A 353 6.14 26.09 -1.81
C MET A 353 6.39 27.06 -0.67
N ASN A 354 7.08 28.16 -0.95
CA ASN A 354 7.09 29.31 -0.08
C ASN A 354 5.66 29.91 -0.05
N PRO A 355 5.03 30.04 1.13
CA PRO A 355 3.64 30.46 1.24
C PRO A 355 3.39 31.90 0.77
N VAL A 356 4.43 32.75 0.81
CA VAL A 356 4.35 34.17 0.41
C VAL A 356 4.66 34.33 -1.07
N THR A 357 5.80 33.81 -1.53
CA THR A 357 6.26 34.06 -2.90
C THR A 357 5.66 33.10 -3.93
N ARG A 358 5.02 32.00 -3.47
CA ARG A 358 4.53 30.89 -4.32
C ARG A 358 5.64 30.30 -5.22
N ARG A 359 6.89 30.39 -4.77
CA ARG A 359 8.07 29.78 -5.42
C ARG A 359 8.49 28.51 -4.67
N PRO A 360 9.13 27.53 -5.36
CA PRO A 360 9.80 26.40 -4.74
C PRO A 360 10.76 26.83 -3.63
N LEU A 361 10.67 26.14 -2.50
CA LEU A 361 11.73 26.10 -1.50
C LEU A 361 12.79 25.13 -2.03
N GLY A 362 13.97 25.65 -2.33
CA GLY A 362 15.09 24.89 -2.89
C GLY A 362 15.24 25.00 -4.41
N VAL A 363 16.35 24.48 -4.90
CA VAL A 363 16.67 24.42 -6.34
C VAL A 363 16.07 23.13 -6.91
N GLU A 364 15.45 23.23 -8.09
CA GLU A 364 14.93 22.08 -8.82
C GLU A 364 16.11 21.22 -9.29
N ARG A 365 16.43 20.18 -8.51
CA ARG A 365 17.53 19.22 -8.75
C ARG A 365 17.04 17.79 -8.86
N ARG A 366 15.75 17.61 -9.19
CA ARG A 366 15.21 16.28 -9.42
C ARG A 366 15.88 15.71 -10.65
N MET A 367 16.37 14.48 -10.52
CA MET A 367 16.90 13.71 -11.62
C MET A 367 15.87 12.64 -11.98
N VAL A 368 15.85 12.26 -13.24
CA VAL A 368 15.31 10.98 -13.70
C VAL A 368 16.48 10.16 -14.26
N ARG A 369 16.26 8.85 -14.46
CA ARG A 369 17.19 8.06 -15.27
C ARG A 369 16.58 7.81 -16.63
N VAL A 370 17.39 7.92 -17.66
CA VAL A 370 17.01 7.65 -19.05
C VAL A 370 17.79 6.42 -19.49
N GLU A 371 17.07 5.46 -20.06
CA GLU A 371 17.70 4.28 -20.65
C GLU A 371 18.31 4.67 -22.00
N VAL A 372 19.59 4.35 -22.17
CA VAL A 372 20.33 4.53 -23.42
C VAL A 372 21.11 3.26 -23.73
N VAL A 373 21.60 3.12 -24.96
CA VAL A 373 22.36 1.96 -25.43
C VAL A 373 23.83 2.35 -25.58
N GLU A 374 24.70 1.74 -24.78
CA GLU A 374 26.15 1.87 -24.89
C GLU A 374 26.74 0.49 -25.20
N HIS A 375 27.54 0.39 -26.27
CA HIS A 375 28.13 -0.89 -26.72
C HIS A 375 27.13 -2.05 -26.89
N GLY A 376 25.90 -1.74 -27.31
CA GLY A 376 24.83 -2.74 -27.50
C GLY A 376 24.14 -3.18 -26.21
N GLN A 377 24.46 -2.56 -25.06
CA GLN A 377 23.84 -2.84 -23.77
C GLN A 377 23.02 -1.64 -23.30
N ALA A 378 21.84 -1.91 -22.74
CA ALA A 378 21.01 -0.89 -22.12
C ALA A 378 21.60 -0.46 -20.78
N ILE A 379 21.81 0.84 -20.59
CA ILE A 379 22.32 1.47 -19.37
C ILE A 379 21.43 2.65 -18.96
N TRP A 380 21.47 2.99 -17.67
CA TRP A 380 20.72 4.13 -17.13
C TRP A 380 21.63 5.34 -16.93
N MET A 381 21.32 6.46 -17.58
CA MET A 381 22.02 7.74 -17.38
C MET A 381 21.12 8.76 -16.68
N ASN A 382 21.71 9.61 -15.83
CA ASN A 382 20.94 10.62 -15.11
C ASN A 382 20.67 11.86 -15.98
N ALA A 383 19.45 12.38 -15.93
CA ALA A 383 19.06 13.61 -16.61
C ALA A 383 18.21 14.51 -15.68
N PRO A 384 18.44 15.84 -15.62
CA PRO A 384 17.70 16.72 -14.74
C PRO A 384 16.29 17.02 -15.27
N VAL A 385 15.32 17.05 -14.35
CA VAL A 385 14.00 17.62 -14.59
C VAL A 385 14.11 19.14 -14.56
N VAL A 386 13.63 19.81 -15.61
CA VAL A 386 13.78 21.24 -15.80
C VAL A 386 12.44 21.95 -15.97
N GLY A 387 12.36 23.18 -15.46
CA GLY A 387 11.15 23.96 -15.47
C GLY A 387 10.05 23.41 -14.55
N ALA A 388 8.96 24.16 -14.41
CA ALA A 388 7.89 23.77 -13.51
C ALA A 388 7.18 22.48 -13.96
N ILE A 389 7.03 21.53 -13.04
CA ILE A 389 6.18 20.33 -13.20
C ILE A 389 4.74 20.76 -13.50
N SER A 390 4.18 20.21 -14.59
CA SER A 390 2.78 20.41 -14.98
C SER A 390 1.89 19.30 -14.43
N MET A 391 0.57 19.42 -14.63
CA MET A 391 -0.40 18.43 -14.14
C MET A 391 -0.13 17.03 -14.72
N ASP A 392 0.18 16.96 -16.02
CA ASP A 392 0.27 15.70 -16.76
C ASP A 392 1.63 15.50 -17.46
N GLN A 393 2.60 16.38 -17.24
CA GLN A 393 3.91 16.27 -17.87
C GLN A 393 5.04 16.93 -17.07
N ILE A 394 6.24 16.37 -17.23
CA ILE A 394 7.52 16.97 -16.85
C ILE A 394 8.41 17.15 -18.09
N ALA A 395 9.32 18.12 -18.02
CA ALA A 395 10.37 18.31 -19.00
C ALA A 395 11.71 17.87 -18.42
N VAL A 396 12.53 17.22 -19.24
CA VAL A 396 13.84 16.68 -18.89
C VAL A 396 14.86 17.24 -19.87
N ASP A 397 15.97 17.76 -19.37
CA ASP A 397 17.08 18.21 -20.20
C ASP A 397 18.01 17.03 -20.50
N LEU A 398 18.17 16.73 -21.78
CA LEU A 398 18.95 15.61 -22.32
C LEU A 398 20.24 16.11 -22.99
N SER A 399 20.57 17.39 -22.86
CA SER A 399 21.67 18.03 -23.61
C SER A 399 23.05 17.48 -23.27
N GLU A 400 23.23 16.93 -22.07
CA GLU A 400 24.48 16.30 -21.65
C GLU A 400 24.56 14.80 -22.01
N LEU A 401 23.48 14.22 -22.54
CA LEU A 401 23.48 12.83 -22.97
C LEU A 401 23.92 12.72 -24.44
N PRO A 402 24.94 11.90 -24.76
CA PRO A 402 25.41 11.76 -26.13
C PRO A 402 24.33 11.18 -27.07
N ASP A 403 24.13 11.82 -28.23
CA ASP A 403 23.13 11.44 -29.24
C ASP A 403 23.29 9.99 -29.71
N ALA A 404 24.54 9.55 -29.84
CA ALA A 404 24.89 8.22 -30.33
C ALA A 404 24.38 7.09 -29.43
N LEU A 405 24.05 7.39 -28.16
CA LEU A 405 23.57 6.39 -27.21
C LEU A 405 22.06 6.15 -27.30
N ALA A 406 21.30 7.02 -27.95
CA ALA A 406 19.86 6.81 -28.11
C ALA A 406 19.53 6.36 -29.53
N THR A 407 18.94 5.18 -29.68
CA THR A 407 18.40 4.73 -30.98
C THR A 407 17.23 5.60 -31.44
N ASN A 408 16.36 6.00 -30.50
CA ASN A 408 15.30 6.96 -30.72
C ASN A 408 15.00 7.67 -29.40
N TRP A 409 15.21 8.98 -29.36
CA TRP A 409 14.89 9.78 -28.18
C TRP A 409 13.39 9.82 -27.91
N ASN A 410 12.56 9.85 -28.95
CA ASN A 410 11.13 9.63 -28.77
C ASN A 410 10.94 8.18 -28.37
N HIS A 411 10.16 7.95 -27.31
CA HIS A 411 9.94 6.64 -26.70
C HIS A 411 11.11 6.05 -25.92
N ALA A 412 12.26 6.74 -25.79
CA ALA A 412 13.31 6.27 -24.89
C ALA A 412 12.75 6.13 -23.46
N PRO A 413 13.00 4.98 -22.77
CA PRO A 413 12.48 4.73 -21.44
C PRO A 413 13.04 5.70 -20.41
N VAL A 414 12.18 6.11 -19.47
CA VAL A 414 12.51 7.00 -18.37
C VAL A 414 12.09 6.36 -17.06
N GLU A 415 13.02 6.27 -16.12
CA GLU A 415 12.74 5.87 -14.75
C GLU A 415 12.59 7.12 -13.87
N LEU A 416 11.37 7.32 -13.38
CA LEU A 416 10.98 8.43 -12.52
C LEU A 416 11.35 8.17 -11.07
N ILE A 417 11.13 6.94 -10.60
CA ILE A 417 11.52 6.46 -9.28
C ILE A 417 12.27 5.15 -9.44
N SER A 418 13.47 5.10 -8.87
CA SER A 418 14.36 3.95 -9.01
C SER A 418 14.26 2.95 -7.85
N SER A 419 14.35 1.67 -8.19
CA SER A 419 14.61 0.60 -7.22
C SER A 419 16.08 0.50 -6.82
N ASP A 420 16.99 1.21 -7.50
CA ASP A 420 18.40 1.27 -7.15
C ASP A 420 18.63 2.28 -6.02
N CYS A 421 19.01 1.77 -4.85
CA CYS A 421 19.27 2.58 -3.65
C CYS A 421 20.41 3.58 -3.83
N SER A 422 21.26 3.50 -4.86
CA SER A 422 22.32 4.47 -5.16
C SER A 422 21.83 5.60 -6.08
N ALA A 423 20.74 5.40 -6.81
CA ALA A 423 20.27 6.33 -7.84
C ALA A 423 19.72 7.64 -7.25
N PRO A 424 19.96 8.80 -7.90
CA PRO A 424 19.50 10.09 -7.39
C PRO A 424 17.96 10.19 -7.31
N ASN A 425 17.25 9.42 -8.13
CA ASN A 425 15.79 9.33 -8.21
C ASN A 425 15.21 8.15 -7.39
N HIS A 426 15.97 7.58 -6.44
CA HIS A 426 15.42 6.60 -5.51
C HIS A 426 14.34 7.23 -4.62
N ALA A 427 13.29 6.46 -4.26
CA ALA A 427 12.12 6.95 -3.53
C ALA A 427 12.48 7.74 -2.26
N ALA A 428 13.43 7.23 -1.46
CA ALA A 428 13.96 7.90 -0.27
C ALA A 428 14.44 9.33 -0.53
N ARG A 429 15.27 9.49 -1.57
CA ARG A 429 15.90 10.76 -1.91
C ARG A 429 14.87 11.74 -2.43
N VAL A 430 13.99 11.27 -3.30
CA VAL A 430 12.89 12.09 -3.85
C VAL A 430 11.96 12.55 -2.73
N ALA A 431 11.63 11.68 -1.78
CA ALA A 431 10.78 12.02 -0.64
C ALA A 431 11.45 13.06 0.27
N SER A 432 12.70 12.82 0.65
CA SER A 432 13.48 13.75 1.48
C SER A 432 13.60 15.14 0.83
N MET A 433 13.88 15.20 -0.48
CA MET A 433 13.95 16.45 -1.23
C MET A 433 12.63 17.22 -1.28
N THR A 434 11.50 16.50 -1.19
CA THR A 434 10.17 17.08 -1.31
C THR A 434 9.48 17.29 0.04
N GLY A 435 10.16 17.00 1.14
CA GLY A 435 9.61 17.14 2.50
C GLY A 435 8.59 16.05 2.85
N HIS A 436 8.66 14.90 2.19
CA HIS A 436 7.74 13.79 2.31
C HIS A 436 8.45 12.51 2.81
N HIS A 437 7.67 11.50 3.18
CA HIS A 437 8.17 10.15 3.43
C HIS A 437 8.03 9.28 2.16
N ALA A 438 8.92 8.30 1.94
CA ALA A 438 8.88 7.51 0.70
C ALA A 438 7.58 6.73 0.48
N TYR A 439 6.91 6.28 1.54
CA TYR A 439 5.60 5.63 1.42
C TYR A 439 4.47 6.60 1.08
N GLU A 440 4.61 7.90 1.40
CA GLU A 440 3.65 8.90 0.96
C GLU A 440 3.70 9.04 -0.55
N LEU A 441 4.91 9.03 -1.16
CA LEU A 441 5.06 9.07 -2.61
C LEU A 441 4.32 7.91 -3.29
N LEU A 442 4.44 6.71 -2.74
CA LEU A 442 3.75 5.52 -3.23
C LEU A 442 2.22 5.67 -3.16
N CYS A 443 1.68 6.08 -2.01
CA CYS A 443 0.24 6.30 -1.84
C CYS A 443 -0.34 7.40 -2.72
N ARG A 444 0.49 8.32 -3.24
CA ARG A 444 0.05 9.40 -4.13
C ARG A 444 -0.14 8.96 -5.57
N ILE A 445 0.45 7.83 -5.98
CA ILE A 445 0.34 7.36 -7.36
C ILE A 445 -1.08 6.80 -7.57
N PRO A 446 -1.93 7.45 -8.37
CA PRO A 446 -3.33 7.06 -8.52
C PRO A 446 -3.48 5.73 -9.28
N ALA A 447 -4.63 5.08 -9.15
CA ALA A 447 -4.93 3.82 -9.83
C ALA A 447 -4.87 3.90 -11.38
N ARG A 448 -4.98 5.11 -11.96
CA ARG A 448 -4.82 5.33 -13.40
C ARG A 448 -3.41 5.02 -13.92
N VAL A 449 -2.40 5.04 -13.05
CA VAL A 449 -1.05 4.54 -13.37
C VAL A 449 -1.05 3.03 -13.14
N PRO A 450 -0.99 2.18 -14.17
CA PRO A 450 -1.06 0.73 -14.00
C PRO A 450 0.12 0.20 -13.18
N ARG A 451 -0.13 -0.86 -12.42
CA ARG A 451 0.90 -1.65 -11.74
C ARG A 451 1.22 -2.88 -12.60
N LYS A 452 2.49 -3.03 -12.97
CA LYS A 452 3.01 -4.20 -13.68
C LYS A 452 3.80 -5.05 -12.71
N PHE A 453 3.26 -6.23 -12.38
CA PHE A 453 3.95 -7.19 -11.53
C PHE A 453 4.93 -8.00 -12.38
N VAL A 454 6.19 -7.99 -12.00
CA VAL A 454 7.25 -8.79 -12.65
C VAL A 454 7.66 -9.92 -11.73
N GLU A 455 7.83 -11.08 -12.33
CA GLU A 455 8.42 -12.27 -11.72
C GLU A 455 9.81 -12.44 -12.32
N PRO A 456 10.79 -12.99 -11.59
CA PRO A 456 12.04 -13.35 -12.21
C PRO A 456 11.73 -14.34 -13.33
N MET A 457 12.29 -14.10 -14.53
CA MET A 457 12.37 -15.15 -15.52
C MET A 457 13.12 -16.30 -14.84
N VAL A 458 12.43 -17.41 -14.58
CA VAL A 458 13.09 -18.65 -14.22
C VAL A 458 13.95 -18.97 -15.42
N SER A 459 15.26 -18.72 -15.33
CA SER A 459 16.20 -19.30 -16.29
C SER A 459 15.96 -20.80 -16.20
N GLU A 460 15.50 -21.41 -17.29
CA GLU A 460 15.34 -22.85 -17.39
C GLU A 460 16.56 -23.51 -16.74
N LEU A 461 16.32 -24.28 -15.67
CA LEU A 461 17.35 -25.15 -15.13
C LEU A 461 17.86 -25.99 -16.32
N PRO A 462 19.19 -26.14 -16.49
CA PRO A 462 19.70 -26.98 -17.55
C PRO A 462 19.02 -28.34 -17.43
N SER A 463 18.36 -28.76 -18.51
CA SER A 463 17.73 -30.06 -18.64
C SER A 463 18.68 -31.11 -18.08
N LEU A 464 18.24 -31.86 -17.07
CA LEU A 464 18.95 -33.06 -16.65
C LEU A 464 19.08 -33.94 -17.88
N ASP A 465 20.29 -34.00 -18.40
CA ASP A 465 20.67 -34.87 -19.48
C ASP A 465 20.41 -36.30 -19.02
N SER A 466 19.47 -36.96 -19.71
CA SER A 466 19.01 -38.32 -19.39
C SER A 466 19.97 -39.39 -19.94
N SER A 467 21.23 -39.03 -20.20
CA SER A 467 22.23 -39.88 -20.85
C SER A 467 23.22 -40.60 -19.92
N GLN A 468 23.07 -40.52 -18.59
CA GLN A 468 23.88 -41.33 -17.67
C GLN A 468 23.02 -42.23 -16.78
N ALA A 469 22.49 -43.29 -17.39
CA ALA A 469 22.11 -44.49 -16.66
C ALA A 469 23.36 -45.38 -16.49
N PRO A 470 23.74 -45.79 -15.27
CA PRO A 470 24.78 -46.79 -15.09
C PRO A 470 24.27 -48.15 -15.54
N THR A 471 24.87 -48.70 -16.60
CA THR A 471 24.73 -50.09 -17.01
C THR A 471 25.27 -51.01 -15.91
N ASN A 472 24.37 -51.63 -15.15
CA ASN A 472 24.66 -52.79 -14.32
C ASN A 472 25.01 -53.97 -15.25
N ALA A 473 26.31 -54.29 -15.36
CA ALA A 473 26.76 -55.54 -15.94
C ALA A 473 26.66 -56.65 -14.88
N ILE A 474 25.63 -57.48 -14.99
CA ILE A 474 25.60 -58.82 -14.42
C ILE A 474 26.19 -59.75 -15.48
N SER A 475 27.34 -60.35 -15.22
CA SER A 475 27.74 -61.60 -15.86
C SER A 475 28.29 -62.57 -14.82
N GLN A 476 27.58 -63.68 -14.67
CA GLN A 476 28.02 -64.86 -13.91
C GLN A 476 29.06 -65.68 -14.68
N ALA A 477 29.73 -66.54 -13.91
CA ALA A 477 30.41 -67.80 -14.28
C ALA A 477 31.88 -67.72 -14.72
N SER A 478 32.80 -67.97 -13.77
CA SER A 478 33.48 -69.26 -13.57
C SER A 478 34.37 -69.21 -12.33
#